data_AF-A0A928U3Y8-F1
#
_entry.id   AF-A0A928U3Y8-F1
#
_cell.length_a   1.000
_cell.length_b   1.000
_cell.length_c   1.000
_cell.angle_alpha   90.00
_cell.angle_beta   90.00
_cell.angle_gamma   90.00
#
_symmetry.space_group_name_H-M   'P 1'
#
loop_
_entity.id
_entity.type
_entity.pdbx_description
1 polymer ?
#
loop_
_entity_poly.entity_id
_entity_poly.type
_entity_poly.pdbx_seq_one_letter_code
_entity_poly.pdbx_strand_id
1 'polypeptide(L)'
;MAVLYGQTGVGKSTLLKLFLSQIPQNLFLPIYLHFTHLKSSSLLSLIVSQPGEIPKHTKDRLFLQIMDKSLLSNLTPIIVIDEAHLLKTDAITDLRLLVSSPLDSSTHLKIILSGQEHLKYILKRDIHADFAQRIPVHYHIHPLTKTQTAAYIDFHLKSSGASDKIFDSDVKDLIHEFSAGIPRQINAISTACLINASIRQSQKITQDIFHQALAEI
;
A
#
# COMPACT_ATOMS: atom_id res chain seq x y z
N MET A 1 -13.78 2.03 8.04
CA MET A 1 -12.92 2.41 6.88
C MET A 1 -11.58 2.86 7.40
N ALA A 2 -10.55 2.87 6.56
CA ALA A 2 -9.24 3.39 6.92
C ALA A 2 -8.59 4.11 5.72
N VAL A 3 -7.73 5.07 6.00
CA VAL A 3 -6.82 5.66 5.03
C VAL A 3 -5.38 5.53 5.48
N LEU A 4 -4.55 5.06 4.57
CA LEU A 4 -3.13 4.90 4.68
C LEU A 4 -2.46 5.89 3.73
N TYR A 5 -1.60 6.76 4.22
CA TYR A 5 -0.85 7.66 3.35
C TYR A 5 0.60 7.76 3.77
N GLY A 6 1.44 8.24 2.87
CA GLY A 6 2.87 8.39 3.09
C GLY A 6 3.61 8.59 1.78
N GLN A 7 4.88 8.92 1.85
CA GLN A 7 5.70 9.19 0.68
C GLN A 7 5.83 7.97 -0.25
N THR A 8 6.25 8.19 -1.48
CA THR A 8 6.50 7.10 -2.43
C THR A 8 7.66 6.24 -1.93
N GLY A 9 7.50 4.91 -1.97
CA GLY A 9 8.55 3.98 -1.58
C GLY A 9 8.64 3.64 -0.08
N VAL A 10 7.76 4.17 0.78
CA VAL A 10 7.70 3.84 2.22
C VAL A 10 7.11 2.47 2.56
N GLY A 11 6.74 1.67 1.54
CA GLY A 11 6.22 0.31 1.75
C GLY A 11 4.71 0.19 1.95
N LYS A 12 3.91 1.22 1.59
CA LYS A 12 2.43 1.19 1.72
C LYS A 12 1.80 -0.05 1.06
N SER A 13 2.10 -0.31 -0.20
CA SER A 13 1.57 -1.45 -0.95
C SER A 13 2.04 -2.79 -0.36
N THR A 14 3.28 -2.85 0.15
CA THR A 14 3.81 -4.03 0.83
C THR A 14 3.05 -4.31 2.12
N LEU A 15 2.80 -3.27 2.94
CA LEU A 15 2.03 -3.40 4.17
C LEU A 15 0.58 -3.85 3.89
N LEU A 16 -0.06 -3.28 2.86
CA LEU A 16 -1.41 -3.69 2.47
C LEU A 16 -1.46 -5.16 2.02
N LYS A 17 -0.51 -5.61 1.20
CA LYS A 17 -0.45 -7.01 0.76
C LYS A 17 -0.20 -7.95 1.94
N LEU A 18 0.67 -7.59 2.88
CA LEU A 18 0.91 -8.35 4.10
C LEU A 18 -0.35 -8.42 4.98
N PHE A 19 -1.06 -7.29 5.13
CA PHE A 19 -2.33 -7.26 5.86
C PHE A 19 -3.34 -8.21 5.21
N LEU A 20 -3.54 -8.11 3.90
CA LEU A 20 -4.49 -8.95 3.15
C LEU A 20 -4.12 -10.44 3.16
N SER A 21 -2.84 -10.81 3.32
CA SER A 21 -2.44 -12.21 3.45
C SER A 21 -2.65 -12.77 4.86
N GLN A 22 -2.74 -11.91 5.87
CA GLN A 22 -2.90 -12.29 7.28
C GLN A 22 -4.35 -12.27 7.77
N ILE A 23 -5.27 -11.65 7.03
CA ILE A 23 -6.69 -11.65 7.43
C ILE A 23 -7.32 -13.06 7.31
N PRO A 24 -8.26 -13.41 8.21
CA PRO A 24 -8.99 -14.68 8.13
C PRO A 24 -9.85 -14.77 6.86
N GLN A 25 -9.44 -15.62 5.91
CA GLN A 25 -10.12 -15.78 4.60
C GLN A 25 -11.50 -16.44 4.73
N ASN A 26 -11.82 -17.03 5.88
CA ASN A 26 -13.14 -17.56 6.20
C ASN A 26 -14.14 -16.48 6.69
N LEU A 27 -13.67 -15.27 6.95
CA LEU A 27 -14.49 -14.14 7.40
C LEU A 27 -14.48 -12.96 6.42
N PHE A 28 -13.41 -12.82 5.62
CA PHE A 28 -13.20 -11.66 4.76
C PHE A 28 -12.95 -12.05 3.31
N LEU A 29 -13.46 -11.21 2.40
CA LEU A 29 -13.21 -11.30 0.97
C LEU A 29 -12.35 -10.11 0.51
N PRO A 30 -11.03 -10.27 0.35
CA PRO A 30 -10.16 -9.18 -0.05
C PRO A 30 -10.29 -8.84 -1.54
N ILE A 31 -10.46 -7.54 -1.83
CA ILE A 31 -10.56 -6.96 -3.18
C ILE A 31 -9.46 -5.88 -3.25
N TYR A 32 -8.32 -6.19 -3.89
CA TYR A 32 -7.20 -5.26 -4.04
C TYR A 32 -7.14 -4.62 -5.43
N LEU A 33 -7.28 -3.30 -5.47
CA LEU A 33 -7.29 -2.48 -6.68
C LEU A 33 -6.11 -1.51 -6.65
N HIS A 34 -5.35 -1.46 -7.74
CA HIS A 34 -4.22 -0.53 -7.92
C HIS A 34 -4.35 0.33 -9.19
N PHE A 35 -5.42 0.15 -9.96
CA PHE A 35 -5.72 0.93 -11.16
C PHE A 35 -6.76 2.01 -10.82
N THR A 36 -6.30 3.18 -10.37
CA THR A 36 -7.17 4.24 -9.85
C THR A 36 -7.44 5.39 -10.81
N HIS A 37 -6.70 5.49 -11.91
CA HIS A 37 -6.94 6.49 -12.97
C HIS A 37 -8.08 6.08 -13.93
N LEU A 38 -9.16 5.51 -13.37
CA LEU A 38 -10.29 4.97 -14.12
C LEU A 38 -11.53 5.84 -13.95
N LYS A 39 -12.47 5.69 -14.89
CA LYS A 39 -13.84 6.19 -14.69
C LYS A 39 -14.49 5.40 -13.56
N SER A 40 -15.44 6.01 -12.85
CA SER A 40 -16.15 5.34 -11.75
C SER A 40 -16.78 4.00 -12.17
N SER A 41 -17.45 3.93 -13.32
CA SER A 41 -18.05 2.67 -13.79
C SER A 41 -17.02 1.55 -13.94
N SER A 42 -15.83 1.86 -14.47
CA SER A 42 -14.73 0.90 -14.57
C SER A 42 -14.19 0.46 -13.21
N LEU A 43 -14.13 1.37 -12.22
CA LEU A 43 -13.76 1.01 -10.84
C LEU A 43 -14.77 0.02 -10.25
N LEU A 44 -16.07 0.29 -10.39
CA LEU A 44 -17.12 -0.60 -9.91
C LEU A 44 -17.08 -1.96 -10.64
N SER A 45 -16.83 -1.96 -11.96
CA SER A 45 -16.64 -3.21 -12.71
C SER A 45 -15.45 -4.02 -12.20
N LEU A 46 -14.34 -3.38 -11.85
CA LEU A 46 -13.19 -4.08 -11.26
C LEU A 46 -13.53 -4.71 -9.90
N ILE A 47 -14.24 -3.98 -9.03
CA ILE A 47 -14.70 -4.49 -7.73
C ILE A 47 -15.54 -5.76 -7.92
N VAL A 48 -16.45 -5.78 -8.91
CA VAL A 48 -17.29 -6.95 -9.21
C VAL A 48 -16.48 -8.09 -9.83
N SER A 49 -15.54 -7.79 -10.74
CA SER A 49 -14.77 -8.83 -11.44
C SER A 49 -13.75 -9.56 -10.57
N GLN A 50 -13.20 -8.90 -9.55
CA GLN A 50 -12.14 -9.46 -8.73
C GLN A 50 -12.55 -10.72 -7.94
N PRO A 51 -13.76 -10.81 -7.35
CA PRO A 51 -14.27 -12.05 -6.78
C PRO A 51 -14.77 -13.07 -7.82
N GLY A 52 -14.57 -12.83 -9.12
CA GLY A 52 -14.91 -13.74 -10.20
C GLY A 52 -16.32 -13.56 -10.79
N GLU A 53 -17.04 -12.50 -10.45
CA GLU A 53 -18.36 -12.22 -11.02
C GLU A 53 -18.26 -11.45 -12.34
N ILE A 54 -19.22 -11.68 -13.24
CA ILE A 54 -19.29 -10.95 -14.50
C ILE A 54 -19.93 -9.57 -14.23
N PRO A 55 -19.21 -8.47 -14.51
CA PRO A 55 -19.75 -7.12 -14.29
C PRO A 55 -20.92 -6.83 -15.23
N LYS A 56 -22.02 -6.32 -14.70
CA LYS A 56 -23.14 -5.82 -15.51
C LYS A 56 -22.74 -4.52 -16.24
N HIS A 57 -23.43 -4.22 -17.33
CA HIS A 57 -23.05 -3.13 -18.24
C HIS A 57 -23.35 -1.72 -17.71
N THR A 58 -24.26 -1.57 -16.75
CA THR A 58 -24.68 -0.26 -16.25
C THR A 58 -24.25 -0.02 -14.80
N LYS A 59 -23.98 1.24 -14.48
CA LYS A 59 -23.40 1.66 -13.19
C LYS A 59 -24.30 1.31 -12.00
N ASP A 60 -25.59 1.55 -12.13
CA ASP A 60 -26.63 1.19 -11.13
C ASP A 60 -26.63 -0.32 -10.84
N ARG A 61 -26.52 -1.14 -11.89
CA ARG A 61 -26.48 -2.59 -11.76
C ARG A 61 -25.19 -3.09 -11.12
N LEU A 62 -24.05 -2.46 -11.42
CA LEU A 62 -22.78 -2.73 -10.74
C LEU A 62 -22.86 -2.40 -9.25
N PHE A 63 -23.47 -1.25 -8.92
CA PHE A 63 -23.66 -0.84 -7.53
C PHE A 63 -24.49 -1.86 -6.75
N LEU A 64 -25.61 -2.29 -7.33
CA LEU A 64 -26.44 -3.36 -6.75
C LEU A 64 -25.68 -4.68 -6.61
N GLN A 65 -24.87 -5.09 -7.60
CA GLN A 65 -24.06 -6.31 -7.49
C GLN A 65 -23.12 -6.28 -6.27
N ILE A 66 -22.45 -5.14 -6.06
CA ILE A 66 -21.53 -4.99 -4.92
C ILE A 66 -22.30 -5.05 -3.60
N MET A 67 -23.44 -4.38 -3.53
CA MET A 67 -24.30 -4.39 -2.35
C MET A 67 -24.85 -5.79 -2.05
N ASP A 68 -25.46 -6.44 -3.04
CA ASP A 68 -26.01 -7.80 -2.92
C ASP A 68 -24.93 -8.77 -2.45
N LYS A 69 -23.72 -8.67 -3.01
CA LYS A 69 -22.57 -9.48 -2.57
C LYS A 69 -22.21 -9.23 -1.11
N SER A 70 -22.24 -7.98 -0.66
CA SER A 70 -21.93 -7.62 0.73
C SER A 70 -22.98 -8.06 1.75
N LEU A 71 -24.24 -8.27 1.30
CA LEU A 71 -25.36 -8.68 2.15
C LEU A 71 -25.55 -10.20 2.17
N LEU A 72 -25.39 -10.86 1.02
CA LEU A 72 -25.64 -12.29 0.85
C LEU A 72 -24.41 -13.16 1.17
N SER A 73 -23.22 -12.58 1.22
CA SER A 73 -22.01 -13.31 1.55
C SER A 73 -21.84 -13.45 3.06
N ASN A 74 -21.47 -14.65 3.50
CA ASN A 74 -20.94 -14.87 4.85
C ASN A 74 -19.57 -14.20 5.06
N LEU A 75 -18.93 -13.72 3.98
CA LEU A 75 -17.67 -13.00 3.99
C LEU A 75 -17.92 -11.50 3.91
N THR A 76 -17.25 -10.75 4.77
CA THR A 76 -17.21 -9.28 4.74
C THR A 76 -16.22 -8.83 3.65
N PRO A 77 -16.66 -8.14 2.57
CA PRO A 77 -15.73 -7.68 1.57
C PRO A 77 -14.84 -6.54 2.09
N ILE A 78 -13.54 -6.63 1.84
CA ILE A 78 -12.56 -5.57 2.14
C ILE A 78 -12.00 -5.06 0.81
N ILE A 79 -12.44 -3.87 0.40
CA ILE A 79 -11.95 -3.19 -0.79
C ILE A 79 -10.75 -2.35 -0.40
N VAL A 80 -9.58 -2.73 -0.90
CA VAL A 80 -8.35 -1.96 -0.80
C VAL A 80 -8.12 -1.23 -2.13
N ILE A 81 -8.03 0.10 -2.07
CA ILE A 81 -7.71 0.93 -3.23
C ILE A 81 -6.35 1.55 -2.99
N ASP A 82 -5.34 1.01 -3.65
CA ASP A 82 -3.99 1.55 -3.68
C ASP A 82 -3.89 2.67 -4.73
N GLU A 83 -2.98 3.62 -4.52
CA GLU A 83 -2.89 4.83 -5.34
C GLU A 83 -4.20 5.65 -5.40
N ALA A 84 -4.99 5.66 -4.32
CA ALA A 84 -6.29 6.32 -4.19
C ALA A 84 -6.25 7.86 -4.40
N HIS A 85 -5.06 8.47 -4.35
CA HIS A 85 -4.89 9.89 -4.68
C HIS A 85 -5.11 10.20 -6.17
N LEU A 86 -5.16 9.18 -7.04
CA LEU A 86 -5.49 9.32 -8.46
C LEU A 86 -6.99 9.13 -8.73
N LEU A 87 -7.80 8.81 -7.71
CA LEU A 87 -9.24 8.68 -7.88
C LEU A 87 -9.87 10.02 -8.27
N LYS A 88 -10.79 9.95 -9.22
CA LYS A 88 -11.63 11.09 -9.60
C LYS A 88 -12.73 11.32 -8.56
N THR A 89 -13.22 12.55 -8.50
CA THR A 89 -14.30 12.97 -7.59
C THR A 89 -15.51 12.04 -7.66
N ASP A 90 -15.98 11.69 -8.86
CA ASP A 90 -17.15 10.82 -9.05
C ASP A 90 -16.94 9.44 -8.42
N ALA A 91 -15.73 8.87 -8.54
CA ALA A 91 -15.41 7.58 -7.95
C ALA A 91 -15.45 7.65 -6.41
N ILE A 92 -14.93 8.73 -5.80
CA ILE A 92 -15.00 8.94 -4.35
C ILE A 92 -16.46 9.05 -3.90
N THR A 93 -17.30 9.76 -4.66
CA THR A 93 -18.74 9.87 -4.40
C THR A 93 -19.42 8.50 -4.45
N ASP A 94 -19.10 7.65 -5.42
CA ASP A 94 -19.70 6.31 -5.50
C ASP A 94 -19.22 5.37 -4.40
N LEU A 95 -17.95 5.47 -4.00
CA LEU A 95 -17.43 4.75 -2.82
C LEU A 95 -18.14 5.20 -1.54
N ARG A 96 -18.44 6.50 -1.40
CA ARG A 96 -19.26 7.00 -0.29
C ARG A 96 -20.63 6.35 -0.29
N LEU A 97 -21.30 6.28 -1.45
CA LEU A 97 -22.62 5.68 -1.58
C LEU A 97 -22.60 4.19 -1.18
N LEU A 98 -21.57 3.43 -1.58
CA LEU A 98 -21.42 2.01 -1.21
C LEU A 98 -21.34 1.77 0.31
N VAL A 99 -20.76 2.70 1.06
CA VAL A 99 -20.61 2.59 2.53
C VAL A 99 -21.75 3.28 3.29
N SER A 100 -22.60 4.05 2.62
CA SER A 100 -23.65 4.86 3.25
C SER A 100 -25.07 4.37 3.00
N SER A 101 -25.25 3.16 2.44
CA SER A 101 -26.59 2.63 2.17
C SER A 101 -27.48 2.67 3.43
N PRO A 102 -28.60 3.42 3.41
CA PRO A 102 -29.49 3.56 4.56
C PRO A 102 -30.30 2.29 4.86
N LEU A 103 -30.25 1.29 3.97
CA LEU A 103 -31.20 0.20 3.97
C LEU A 103 -30.94 -0.87 5.03
N ASP A 104 -29.75 -0.97 5.62
CA ASP A 104 -29.53 -1.88 6.75
C ASP A 104 -28.29 -1.49 7.56
N SER A 105 -28.38 -1.61 8.89
CA SER A 105 -27.24 -1.60 9.82
C SER A 105 -26.25 -2.76 9.62
N SER A 106 -26.37 -3.51 8.52
CA SER A 106 -25.67 -4.76 8.21
C SER A 106 -24.85 -4.69 6.91
N THR A 107 -24.61 -3.52 6.31
CA THR A 107 -23.68 -3.46 5.17
C THR A 107 -22.25 -3.71 5.67
N HIS A 108 -21.80 -4.96 5.56
CA HIS A 108 -20.48 -5.45 6.00
C HIS A 108 -19.39 -5.13 4.96
N LEU A 109 -19.44 -3.97 4.29
CA LEU A 109 -18.40 -3.56 3.36
C LEU A 109 -17.35 -2.70 4.08
N LYS A 110 -16.08 -3.04 3.92
CA LYS A 110 -14.97 -2.22 4.44
C LYS A 110 -14.15 -1.67 3.27
N ILE A 111 -13.79 -0.39 3.36
CA ILE A 111 -12.90 0.27 2.39
C ILE A 111 -11.63 0.73 3.10
N ILE A 112 -10.48 0.42 2.48
CA ILE A 112 -9.14 0.90 2.84
C ILE A 112 -8.58 1.67 1.63
N LEU A 113 -8.23 2.93 1.85
CA LEU A 113 -7.61 3.77 0.82
C LEU A 113 -6.12 3.90 1.12
N SER A 114 -5.26 3.69 0.12
CA SER A 114 -3.81 3.93 0.22
C SER A 114 -3.38 4.94 -0.82
N GLY A 115 -2.50 5.88 -0.47
CA GLY A 115 -1.98 6.82 -1.45
C GLY A 115 -0.83 7.67 -0.94
N GLN A 116 -0.46 8.67 -1.73
CA GLN A 116 0.54 9.66 -1.35
C GLN A 116 -0.02 10.63 -0.29
N GLU A 117 0.85 11.42 0.33
CA GLU A 117 0.45 12.40 1.35
C GLU A 117 -0.66 13.34 0.88
N HIS A 118 -0.70 13.66 -0.42
CA HIS A 118 -1.73 14.53 -1.00
C HIS A 118 -3.16 13.95 -0.88
N LEU A 119 -3.32 12.63 -0.70
CA LEU A 119 -4.62 12.00 -0.47
C LEU A 119 -5.36 12.63 0.73
N LYS A 120 -4.63 13.00 1.79
CA LYS A 120 -5.23 13.64 2.97
C LYS A 120 -5.87 14.99 2.63
N TYR A 121 -5.30 15.72 1.68
CA TYR A 121 -5.84 17.01 1.24
C TYR A 121 -7.01 16.83 0.29
N ILE A 122 -6.95 15.84 -0.61
CA ILE A 122 -8.09 15.47 -1.48
C ILE A 122 -9.32 15.17 -0.62
N LEU A 123 -9.19 14.29 0.37
CA LEU A 123 -10.30 13.88 1.24
C LEU A 123 -10.85 15.03 2.10
N LYS A 124 -10.03 16.04 2.43
CA LYS A 124 -10.45 17.21 3.21
C LYS A 124 -11.19 18.29 2.41
N ARG A 125 -11.26 18.17 1.08
CA ARG A 125 -12.03 19.13 0.25
C ARG A 125 -13.51 19.04 0.61
N ASP A 126 -14.23 20.16 0.58
CA ASP A 126 -15.65 20.22 0.96
C ASP A 126 -16.52 19.21 0.19
N ILE A 127 -16.24 19.02 -1.10
CA ILE A 127 -16.92 18.03 -1.95
C ILE A 127 -16.77 16.57 -1.48
N HIS A 128 -15.80 16.28 -0.61
CA HIS A 128 -15.51 14.97 -0.05
C HIS A 128 -15.69 14.89 1.47
N ALA A 129 -16.15 15.97 2.12
CA ALA A 129 -16.25 16.06 3.58
C ALA A 129 -17.09 14.92 4.18
N ASP A 130 -18.24 14.61 3.57
CA ASP A 130 -19.13 13.52 4.02
C ASP A 130 -18.46 12.14 3.98
N PHE A 131 -17.59 11.91 3.01
CA PHE A 131 -16.87 10.65 2.89
C PHE A 131 -15.73 10.59 3.91
N ALA A 132 -14.99 11.68 4.07
CA ALA A 132 -13.90 11.77 5.04
C ALA A 132 -14.37 11.59 6.49
N GLN A 133 -15.54 12.12 6.86
CA GLN A 133 -16.13 11.93 8.19
C GLN A 133 -16.41 10.46 8.53
N ARG A 134 -16.54 9.58 7.52
CA ARG A 134 -16.77 8.13 7.70
C ARG A 134 -15.48 7.32 7.79
N ILE A 135 -14.31 7.96 7.71
CA ILE A 135 -13.00 7.31 7.81
C ILE A 135 -12.47 7.52 9.24
N PRO A 136 -12.73 6.59 10.18
CA PRO A 136 -12.28 6.74 11.56
C PRO A 136 -10.77 6.58 11.73
N VAL A 137 -10.10 5.89 10.81
CA VAL A 137 -8.68 5.55 10.92
C VAL A 137 -7.88 6.27 9.84
N HIS A 138 -6.98 7.15 10.27
CA HIS A 138 -6.00 7.81 9.42
C HIS A 138 -4.60 7.41 9.90
N TYR A 139 -3.83 6.74 9.05
CA TYR A 139 -2.47 6.32 9.38
C TYR A 139 -1.46 6.90 8.39
N HIS A 140 -0.42 7.53 8.93
CA HIS A 140 0.70 8.05 8.17
C HIS A 140 1.89 7.09 8.28
N ILE A 141 2.29 6.48 7.17
CA ILE A 141 3.54 5.71 7.12
C ILE A 141 4.69 6.70 6.93
N HIS A 142 5.50 6.81 7.98
CA HIS A 142 6.74 7.55 7.98
C HIS A 142 7.89 6.73 7.39
N PRO A 143 8.93 7.37 6.84
CA PRO A 143 10.21 6.71 6.58
C PRO A 143 10.77 6.04 7.83
N LEU A 144 11.63 5.05 7.63
CA LEU A 144 12.27 4.32 8.73
C LEU A 144 13.25 5.24 9.47
N THR A 145 13.28 5.14 10.78
CA THR A 145 14.35 5.74 11.61
C THR A 145 15.68 5.04 11.35
N LYS A 146 16.80 5.65 11.75
CA LYS A 146 18.15 5.07 11.64
C LYS A 146 18.23 3.62 12.16
N THR A 147 17.70 3.38 13.37
CA THR A 147 17.66 2.05 13.98
C THR A 147 16.78 1.08 13.19
N GLN A 148 15.63 1.54 12.67
CA GLN A 148 14.77 0.72 11.84
C GLN A 148 15.37 0.41 10.47
N THR A 149 16.14 1.34 9.87
CA THR A 149 16.87 1.11 8.63
C THR A 149 17.90 -0.01 8.80
N ALA A 150 18.71 0.03 9.86
CA ALA A 150 19.67 -1.04 10.16
C ALA A 150 18.96 -2.38 10.35
N ALA A 151 17.90 -2.43 11.17
CA ALA A 151 17.11 -3.64 11.40
C ALA A 151 16.43 -4.16 10.12
N TYR A 152 15.99 -3.28 9.24
CA TYR A 152 15.40 -3.61 7.96
C TYR A 152 16.41 -4.27 7.01
N ILE A 153 17.63 -3.72 6.90
CA ILE A 153 18.72 -4.33 6.13
C ILE A 153 19.03 -5.73 6.67
N ASP A 154 19.16 -5.86 7.99
CA ASP A 154 19.48 -7.14 8.64
C ASP A 154 18.38 -8.19 8.47
N PHE A 155 17.11 -7.76 8.54
CA PHE A 155 15.98 -8.63 8.27
C PHE A 155 16.01 -9.16 6.82
N HIS A 156 16.33 -8.31 5.84
CA HIS A 156 16.42 -8.71 4.45
C HIS A 156 17.58 -9.69 4.19
N LEU A 157 18.74 -9.48 4.81
CA LEU A 157 19.88 -10.39 4.74
C LEU A 157 19.56 -11.75 5.37
N LYS A 158 18.97 -11.76 6.56
CA LYS A 158 18.56 -13.02 7.23
C LYS A 158 17.54 -13.78 6.40
N SER A 159 16.59 -13.08 5.78
CA SER A 159 15.56 -13.67 4.93
C SER A 159 16.13 -14.30 3.66
N SER A 160 17.33 -13.90 3.21
CA SER A 160 18.06 -14.54 2.10
C SER A 160 19.07 -15.60 2.56
N GLY A 161 19.11 -15.94 3.86
CA GLY A 161 20.07 -16.88 4.44
C GLY A 161 21.47 -16.31 4.63
N ALA A 162 21.64 -15.00 4.47
CA ALA A 162 22.91 -14.31 4.62
C ALA A 162 23.13 -13.82 6.08
N SER A 163 24.40 -13.54 6.41
CA SER A 163 24.77 -12.99 7.71
C SER A 163 24.41 -11.49 7.79
N ASP A 164 23.93 -11.03 8.96
CA ASP A 164 23.70 -9.62 9.26
C ASP A 164 25.00 -8.81 9.45
N LYS A 165 26.16 -9.49 9.42
CA LYS A 165 27.50 -8.90 9.51
C LYS A 165 28.11 -8.56 8.14
N ILE A 166 27.36 -8.71 7.04
CA ILE A 166 27.83 -8.34 5.70
C ILE A 166 28.00 -6.83 5.58
N PHE A 167 27.08 -6.04 6.15
CA PHE A 167 27.20 -4.58 6.20
C PHE A 167 27.82 -4.15 7.53
N ASP A 168 28.86 -3.34 7.47
CA ASP A 168 29.38 -2.66 8.66
C ASP A 168 28.34 -1.67 9.21
N SER A 169 28.36 -1.42 10.53
CA SER A 169 27.42 -0.50 11.20
C SER A 169 27.39 0.88 10.55
N ASP A 170 28.57 1.40 10.25
CA ASP A 170 28.74 2.75 9.73
C ASP A 170 28.22 2.86 8.30
N VAL A 171 28.19 1.75 7.55
CA VAL A 171 27.58 1.72 6.21
C VAL A 171 26.06 1.73 6.32
N LYS A 172 25.46 1.03 7.29
CA LYS A 172 24.01 1.09 7.53
C LYS A 172 23.57 2.51 7.88
N ASP A 173 24.41 3.23 8.63
CA ASP A 173 24.21 4.63 8.97
C ASP A 173 24.25 5.54 7.73
N LEU A 174 25.27 5.37 6.87
CA LEU A 174 25.37 6.10 5.60
C LEU A 174 24.18 5.79 4.67
N ILE A 175 23.76 4.53 4.58
CA ILE A 175 22.57 4.14 3.80
C ILE A 175 21.32 4.87 4.33
N HIS A 176 21.15 4.98 5.65
CA HIS A 176 20.04 5.73 6.23
C HIS A 176 20.09 7.21 5.83
N GLU A 177 21.24 7.86 5.95
CA GLU A 177 21.44 9.28 5.60
C GLU A 177 21.11 9.55 4.12
N PHE A 178 21.61 8.72 3.21
CA PHE A 178 21.35 8.88 1.77
C PHE A 178 19.92 8.51 1.36
N SER A 179 19.33 7.49 1.98
CA SER A 179 17.97 7.05 1.65
C SER A 179 16.88 7.86 2.34
N ALA A 180 17.23 8.71 3.32
CA ALA A 180 16.32 9.33 4.26
C ALA A 180 15.35 8.33 4.93
N GLY A 181 15.80 7.08 5.10
CA GLY A 181 14.99 6.00 5.66
C GLY A 181 13.91 5.43 4.73
N ILE A 182 13.91 5.79 3.43
CA ILE A 182 12.91 5.29 2.47
C ILE A 182 13.27 3.86 2.03
N PRO A 183 12.47 2.82 2.35
CA PRO A 183 12.73 1.42 1.99
C PRO A 183 13.11 1.18 0.53
N ARG A 184 12.44 1.85 -0.43
CA ARG A 184 12.79 1.72 -1.86
C ARG A 184 14.23 2.18 -2.14
N GLN A 185 14.65 3.28 -1.54
CA GLN A 185 16.00 3.80 -1.69
C GLN A 185 17.02 2.96 -0.93
N ILE A 186 16.68 2.52 0.29
CA ILE A 186 17.49 1.57 1.06
C ILE A 186 17.76 0.32 0.23
N ASN A 187 16.73 -0.27 -0.40
CA ASN A 187 16.88 -1.44 -1.26
C ASN A 187 17.77 -1.16 -2.47
N ALA A 188 17.59 -0.02 -3.14
CA ALA A 188 18.39 0.34 -4.32
C ALA A 188 19.88 0.45 -3.96
N ILE A 189 20.21 1.23 -2.93
CA ILE A 189 21.60 1.43 -2.48
C ILE A 189 22.20 0.12 -1.97
N SER A 190 21.46 -0.63 -1.14
CA SER A 190 21.93 -1.91 -0.60
C SER A 190 22.21 -2.93 -1.72
N THR A 191 21.36 -2.98 -2.74
CA THR A 191 21.54 -3.85 -3.91
C THR A 191 22.79 -3.47 -4.69
N ALA A 192 22.99 -2.17 -4.96
CA ALA A 192 24.19 -1.69 -5.64
C ALA A 192 25.48 -2.01 -4.86
N CYS A 193 25.45 -1.86 -3.53
CA CYS A 193 26.57 -2.26 -2.66
C CYS A 193 26.87 -3.76 -2.73
N LEU A 194 25.83 -4.60 -2.70
CA LEU A 194 25.98 -6.06 -2.79
C LEU A 194 26.54 -6.50 -4.16
N ILE A 195 26.10 -5.86 -5.25
CA ILE A 195 26.62 -6.13 -6.60
C ILE A 195 28.10 -5.76 -6.68
N ASN A 196 28.48 -4.57 -6.20
CA ASN A 196 29.87 -4.10 -6.19
C ASN A 196 30.78 -4.99 -5.32
N ALA A 197 30.31 -5.41 -4.14
CA ALA A 197 31.03 -6.35 -3.29
C ALA A 197 31.25 -7.70 -3.99
N SER A 198 30.24 -8.20 -4.70
CA SER A 198 30.32 -9.45 -5.47
C SER A 198 31.38 -9.39 -6.58
N ILE A 199 31.39 -8.31 -7.36
CA ILE A 199 32.39 -8.08 -8.42
C ILE A 199 33.82 -8.10 -7.86
N ARG A 200 33.99 -7.56 -6.65
CA ARG A 200 35.28 -7.48 -5.95
C ARG A 200 35.62 -8.71 -5.10
N GLN A 201 34.74 -9.72 -5.07
CA GLN A 201 34.85 -10.89 -4.21
C GLN A 201 34.99 -10.53 -2.71
N SER A 202 34.43 -9.39 -2.29
CA SER A 202 34.44 -8.95 -0.89
C SER A 202 33.29 -9.60 -0.13
N GLN A 203 33.60 -10.16 1.05
CA GLN A 203 32.61 -10.75 1.96
C GLN A 203 31.94 -9.70 2.87
N LYS A 204 32.41 -8.45 2.83
CA LYS A 204 31.89 -7.33 3.61
C LYS A 204 31.69 -6.08 2.76
N ILE A 205 30.69 -5.30 3.13
CA ILE A 205 30.41 -3.99 2.58
C ILE A 205 30.94 -2.94 3.55
N THR A 206 32.02 -2.30 3.13
CA THR A 206 32.70 -1.20 3.81
C THR A 206 32.30 0.14 3.21
N GLN A 207 32.74 1.24 3.80
CA GLN A 207 32.49 2.60 3.29
C GLN A 207 33.02 2.79 1.85
N ASP A 208 34.15 2.17 1.49
CA ASP A 208 34.71 2.26 0.13
C ASP A 208 33.75 1.69 -0.93
N ILE A 209 33.20 0.51 -0.67
CA ILE A 209 32.22 -0.13 -1.56
C ILE A 209 30.94 0.69 -1.64
N PHE A 210 30.52 1.29 -0.53
CA PHE A 210 29.35 2.17 -0.49
C PHE A 210 29.53 3.41 -1.37
N HIS A 211 30.65 4.13 -1.23
CA HIS A 211 30.91 5.34 -2.03
C HIS A 211 31.02 5.04 -3.53
N GLN A 212 31.57 3.89 -3.90
CA GLN A 212 31.62 3.46 -5.29
C GLN A 212 30.24 3.11 -5.81
N ALA A 213 29.44 2.34 -5.04
CA ALA A 213 28.08 2.01 -5.42
C ALA A 213 27.20 3.26 -5.61
N LEU A 214 27.41 4.32 -4.81
CA LEU A 214 26.73 5.59 -4.99
C LEU A 214 27.16 6.36 -6.25
N ALA A 215 28.39 6.19 -6.73
CA ALA A 215 28.84 6.86 -7.95
C ALA A 215 28.19 6.28 -9.22
N GLU A 216 27.55 5.12 -9.12
CA GLU A 216 26.89 4.40 -10.21
C GLU A 216 25.36 4.62 -10.26
N ILE A 217 24.79 5.33 -9.27
CA ILE A 217 23.35 5.61 -9.12
C ILE A 217 23.06 7.07 -9.44
#